data_AF-A0A3D8P8R8-F1
#
_entry.id   AF-A0A3D8P8R8-F1
#
_cell.length_a   1.000
_cell.length_b   1.000
_cell.length_c   1.000
_cell.angle_alpha   90.00
_cell.angle_beta   90.00
_cell.angle_gamma   90.00
#
_symmetry.space_group_name_H-M   'P 1'
#
loop_
_entity.id
_entity.type
_entity.pdbx_description
1 polymer ?
#
loop_
_entity_poly.entity_id
_entity_poly.type
_entity_poly.pdbx_seq_one_letter_code
_entity_poly.pdbx_strand_id
1 'polypeptide(L)'
;MTFETLSRRGVLGVFAATTVAAAPVMANAFGLLRGAGDIRRIRMYSGRTGESIDTVYWVEGKYIRDALNEINIFMRDWRTGQAIGFDPRTIDIAAASHRLLQTNEPYMMLSGYRSPKTNAMLRSRSSGVAKNSLHMVGKAADLRLKSRSVSQMYKAAAACQGGGVGKYSRSNFVHMDCGPIRHWGA
;
A
#
# COMPACT_ATOMS: atom_id res chain seq x y z
N MET A 1 78.63 -1.47 13.18
CA MET A 1 77.83 -0.73 14.17
C MET A 1 76.52 -1.46 14.32
N THR A 2 76.15 -1.72 15.57
CA THR A 2 75.03 -2.52 16.05
C THR A 2 73.67 -1.89 15.75
N PHE A 3 72.66 -2.77 15.64
CA PHE A 3 71.25 -2.49 15.41
C PHE A 3 70.60 -1.68 16.54
N GLU A 4 69.69 -0.77 16.19
CA GLU A 4 68.60 -0.32 17.08
C GLU A 4 67.28 -0.81 16.45
N THR A 5 66.70 -1.80 17.12
CA THR A 5 65.43 -2.46 16.83
C THR A 5 64.26 -1.57 17.21
N LEU A 6 63.39 -1.24 16.25
CA LEU A 6 62.06 -0.70 16.58
C LEU A 6 61.24 -1.80 17.29
N SER A 7 61.02 -1.59 18.58
CA SER A 7 60.30 -2.47 19.49
C SER A 7 58.80 -2.56 19.18
N ARG A 8 58.24 -3.76 19.31
CA ARG A 8 56.83 -4.19 19.04
C ARG A 8 55.75 -3.52 19.95
N ARG A 9 56.03 -2.38 20.59
CA ARG A 9 55.12 -1.71 21.55
C ARG A 9 54.87 -0.21 21.28
N GLY A 10 55.21 0.29 20.08
CA GLY A 10 55.23 1.73 19.80
C GLY A 10 54.23 2.30 18.79
N VAL A 11 53.23 1.55 18.31
CA VAL A 11 52.23 2.09 17.38
C VAL A 11 50.82 1.64 17.76
N LEU A 12 50.36 2.12 18.92
CA LEU A 12 48.96 2.13 19.32
C LEU A 12 48.69 3.53 19.88
N GLY A 13 48.13 4.39 19.04
CA GLY A 13 47.75 5.73 19.44
C GLY A 13 47.43 6.60 18.24
N VAL A 14 46.15 6.96 18.11
CA VAL A 14 45.62 7.98 17.21
C VAL A 14 45.29 7.53 15.79
N PHE A 15 44.23 6.72 15.67
CA PHE A 15 43.13 6.99 14.74
C PHE A 15 41.84 6.48 15.38
N ALA A 16 41.40 7.21 16.40
CA ALA A 16 40.08 7.03 16.99
C ALA A 16 39.04 7.75 16.10
N ALA A 17 37.92 7.07 15.91
CA ALA A 17 36.62 7.59 15.50
C ALA A 17 36.41 7.98 14.02
N THR A 18 36.22 6.97 13.16
CA THR A 18 35.10 6.96 12.21
C THR A 18 34.70 5.51 11.88
N THR A 19 34.19 4.78 12.86
CA THR A 19 33.25 3.70 12.56
C THR A 19 31.87 4.34 12.35
N VAL A 20 31.59 4.83 11.15
CA VAL A 20 30.19 4.94 10.73
C VAL A 20 29.77 3.51 10.43
N ALA A 21 29.31 2.83 11.47
CA ALA A 21 28.45 1.68 11.30
C ALA A 21 27.23 2.19 10.53
N ALA A 22 27.19 1.94 9.22
CA ALA A 22 25.94 1.89 8.51
C ALA A 22 25.20 0.65 9.03
N ALA A 23 24.66 0.75 10.25
CA ALA A 23 23.60 -0.13 10.66
C ALA A 23 22.50 0.08 9.63
N PRO A 24 22.07 -0.95 8.88
CA PRO A 24 20.82 -0.83 8.18
C PRO A 24 19.77 -0.66 9.27
N VAL A 25 19.32 0.59 9.49
CA VAL A 25 18.09 0.87 10.22
C VAL A 25 16.94 0.49 9.29
N MET A 26 16.91 -0.78 8.89
CA MET A 26 15.77 -1.45 8.28
C MET A 26 15.07 -2.32 9.33
N ALA A 27 15.32 -2.08 10.61
CA ALA A 27 14.51 -2.59 11.70
C ALA A 27 13.26 -1.72 11.83
N ASN A 28 12.31 -1.86 10.88
CA ASN A 28 10.87 -1.56 11.05
C ASN A 28 9.99 -1.91 9.82
N ALA A 29 10.52 -2.51 8.75
CA ALA A 29 9.68 -2.97 7.63
C ALA A 29 9.06 -4.37 7.84
N PHE A 30 9.51 -5.12 8.85
CA PHE A 30 9.05 -6.50 9.10
C PHE A 30 7.68 -6.60 9.80
N GLY A 31 7.08 -5.48 10.19
CA GLY A 31 5.72 -5.45 10.76
C GLY A 31 4.59 -5.57 9.73
N LEU A 32 4.87 -5.37 8.43
CA LEU A 32 3.82 -5.23 7.41
C LEU A 32 3.38 -6.56 6.76
N LEU A 33 4.13 -7.67 6.91
CA LEU A 33 4.01 -8.79 5.95
C LEU A 33 4.19 -10.20 6.54
N ARG A 34 3.68 -10.46 7.75
CA ARG A 34 3.44 -11.86 8.13
C ARG A 34 2.31 -12.42 7.25
N GLY A 35 2.68 -13.10 6.16
CA GLY A 35 1.75 -13.92 5.38
C GLY A 35 1.46 -13.47 3.94
N ALA A 36 2.18 -12.50 3.36
CA ALA A 36 2.00 -12.11 1.95
C ALA A 36 2.58 -13.13 0.94
N GLY A 37 3.47 -14.02 1.38
CA GLY A 37 4.22 -14.94 0.52
C GLY A 37 5.28 -14.24 -0.32
N ASP A 38 6.11 -15.01 -1.02
CA ASP A 38 7.18 -14.51 -1.90
C ASP A 38 6.64 -13.87 -3.20
N ILE A 39 5.33 -13.91 -3.39
CA ILE A 39 4.61 -13.37 -4.55
C ILE A 39 3.33 -12.68 -4.06
N ARG A 40 3.08 -11.44 -4.50
CA ARG A 40 1.80 -10.75 -4.29
C ARG A 40 1.06 -10.57 -5.61
N ARG A 41 -0.21 -10.93 -5.57
CA ARG A 41 -1.14 -10.86 -6.68
C ARG A 41 -2.35 -10.05 -6.26
N ILE A 42 -2.90 -9.28 -7.20
CA ILE A 42 -4.16 -8.57 -6.98
C ILE A 42 -5.13 -8.91 -8.11
N ARG A 43 -6.39 -9.12 -7.73
CA ARG A 43 -7.49 -9.41 -8.65
C ARG A 43 -8.60 -8.42 -8.38
N MET A 44 -8.98 -7.66 -9.41
CA MET A 44 -10.06 -6.71 -9.30
C MET A 44 -10.91 -6.64 -10.58
N TYR A 45 -12.15 -6.21 -10.42
CA TYR A 45 -13.09 -5.88 -11.47
C TYR A 45 -13.65 -4.47 -11.26
N SER A 46 -13.69 -3.67 -12.32
CA SER A 46 -14.27 -2.33 -12.33
C SER A 46 -15.64 -2.37 -12.99
N GLY A 47 -16.70 -2.21 -12.20
CA GLY A 47 -18.06 -2.08 -12.75
C GLY A 47 -18.30 -0.77 -13.52
N ARG A 48 -17.35 0.18 -13.47
CA ARG A 48 -17.45 1.49 -14.15
C ARG A 48 -16.86 1.45 -15.55
N THR A 49 -15.76 0.72 -15.73
CA THR A 49 -15.05 0.61 -17.01
C THR A 49 -15.26 -0.74 -17.69
N GLY A 50 -15.78 -1.75 -16.98
CA GLY A 50 -15.91 -3.12 -17.47
C GLY A 50 -14.60 -3.91 -17.45
N GLU A 51 -13.50 -3.28 -17.02
CA GLU A 51 -12.17 -3.89 -17.01
C GLU A 51 -12.00 -4.85 -15.84
N SER A 52 -11.16 -5.86 -16.06
CA SER A 52 -10.66 -6.75 -15.02
C SER A 52 -9.14 -6.70 -15.01
N ILE A 53 -8.54 -6.83 -13.83
CA ILE A 53 -7.10 -7.00 -13.67
C ILE A 53 -6.84 -8.24 -12.83
N ASP A 54 -5.84 -9.00 -13.24
CA ASP A 54 -5.35 -10.16 -12.53
C ASP A 54 -3.84 -10.28 -12.72
N THR A 55 -3.09 -9.67 -11.82
CA THR A 55 -1.66 -9.45 -12.02
C THR A 55 -0.85 -9.72 -10.76
N VAL A 56 0.34 -10.30 -10.96
CA VAL A 56 1.39 -10.38 -9.94
C VAL A 56 2.19 -9.09 -10.03
N TYR A 57 2.21 -8.32 -8.95
CA TYR A 57 2.83 -6.99 -8.93
C TYR A 57 4.06 -6.90 -8.03
N TRP A 58 4.36 -7.96 -7.28
CA TRP A 58 5.53 -8.03 -6.41
C TRP A 58 6.03 -9.47 -6.30
N VAL A 59 7.35 -9.65 -6.38
CA VAL A 59 8.07 -10.93 -6.26
C VAL A 59 9.36 -10.71 -5.48
N GLU A 60 9.62 -11.54 -4.47
CA GLU A 60 10.90 -11.62 -3.75
C GLU A 60 11.50 -10.25 -3.34
N GLY A 61 10.70 -9.40 -2.71
CA GLY A 61 11.17 -8.08 -2.25
C GLY A 61 10.99 -6.94 -3.25
N LYS A 62 10.69 -7.24 -4.52
CA LYS A 62 10.69 -6.24 -5.60
C LYS A 62 9.32 -6.06 -6.24
N TYR A 63 8.94 -4.81 -6.46
CA TYR A 63 7.78 -4.49 -7.28
C TYR A 63 8.08 -4.68 -8.77
N ILE A 64 7.10 -5.17 -9.50
CA ILE A 64 7.13 -5.27 -10.95
C ILE A 64 6.55 -3.98 -11.52
N ARG A 65 7.40 -3.15 -12.13
CA ARG A 65 7.04 -1.81 -12.61
C ARG A 65 5.88 -1.84 -13.62
N ASP A 66 5.91 -2.79 -14.54
CA ASP A 66 4.89 -2.89 -15.59
C ASP A 66 3.52 -3.28 -15.03
N ALA A 67 3.48 -4.21 -14.06
CA ALA A 67 2.26 -4.54 -13.34
C ALA A 67 1.72 -3.36 -12.53
N LEU A 68 2.60 -2.56 -11.90
CA LEU A 68 2.18 -1.32 -11.24
C LEU A 68 1.62 -0.29 -12.22
N ASN A 69 2.19 -0.18 -13.43
CA ASN A 69 1.65 0.70 -14.47
C ASN A 69 0.25 0.24 -14.94
N GLU A 70 0.07 -1.06 -15.11
CA GLU A 70 -1.25 -1.64 -15.41
C GLU A 70 -2.26 -1.33 -14.31
N ILE A 71 -1.87 -1.50 -13.03
CA ILE A 71 -2.69 -1.13 -11.88
C ILE A 71 -3.01 0.38 -11.89
N ASN A 72 -2.05 1.25 -12.19
CA ASN A 72 -2.28 2.70 -12.26
C ASN A 72 -3.37 3.06 -13.28
N ILE A 73 -3.34 2.42 -14.45
CA ILE A 73 -4.34 2.62 -15.50
C ILE A 73 -5.68 2.03 -15.06
N PHE A 74 -5.71 0.83 -14.50
CA PHE A 74 -6.94 0.21 -13.97
C PHE A 74 -7.59 1.08 -12.88
N MET A 75 -6.78 1.68 -12.01
CA MET A 75 -7.20 2.53 -10.90
C MET A 75 -7.46 3.99 -11.28
N ARG A 76 -7.42 4.35 -12.58
CA ARG A 76 -7.62 5.72 -13.06
C ARG A 76 -8.99 6.28 -12.68
N ASP A 77 -9.10 7.60 -12.70
CA ASP A 77 -10.40 8.24 -12.59
C ASP A 77 -11.18 8.00 -13.88
N TRP A 78 -12.13 7.06 -13.84
CA TRP A 78 -12.91 6.68 -15.02
C TRP A 78 -13.73 7.83 -15.62
N ARG A 79 -14.02 8.90 -14.87
CA ARG A 79 -14.78 10.05 -15.38
C ARG A 79 -13.93 10.99 -16.22
N THR A 80 -12.65 11.10 -15.92
CA THR A 80 -11.73 12.01 -16.62
C THR A 80 -10.68 11.27 -17.46
N GLY A 81 -10.56 9.96 -17.30
CA GLY A 81 -9.51 9.14 -17.92
C GLY A 81 -8.13 9.33 -17.30
N GLN A 82 -7.98 10.23 -16.32
CA GLN A 82 -6.68 10.57 -15.74
C GLN A 82 -6.17 9.45 -14.84
N ALA A 83 -4.95 8.99 -15.12
CA ALA A 83 -4.20 8.06 -14.27
C ALA A 83 -3.02 8.79 -13.62
N ILE A 84 -2.62 8.34 -12.43
CA ILE A 84 -1.42 8.78 -11.74
C ILE A 84 -0.68 7.56 -11.18
N GLY A 85 0.56 7.76 -10.74
CA GLY A 85 1.25 6.72 -9.96
C GLY A 85 0.55 6.48 -8.62
N PHE A 86 0.02 5.28 -8.43
CA PHE A 86 -0.46 4.82 -7.12
C PHE A 86 0.72 4.46 -6.22
N ASP A 87 0.56 4.70 -4.92
CA ASP A 87 1.45 4.18 -3.90
C ASP A 87 1.23 2.66 -3.76
N PRO A 88 2.24 1.82 -4.05
CA PRO A 88 2.07 0.36 -4.06
C PRO A 88 1.58 -0.20 -2.71
N ARG A 89 1.82 0.51 -1.61
CA ARG A 89 1.38 0.10 -0.27
C ARG A 89 -0.15 0.02 -0.17
N THR A 90 -0.90 0.80 -0.94
CA THR A 90 -2.37 0.66 -1.00
C THR A 90 -2.76 -0.71 -1.57
N ILE A 91 -2.03 -1.20 -2.57
CA ILE A 91 -2.26 -2.50 -3.20
C ILE A 91 -1.82 -3.64 -2.27
N ASP A 92 -0.74 -3.44 -1.52
CA ASP A 92 -0.28 -4.37 -0.50
C ASP A 92 -1.35 -4.61 0.57
N ILE A 93 -1.94 -3.54 1.11
CA ILE A 93 -3.00 -3.62 2.11
C ILE A 93 -4.19 -4.38 1.55
N ALA A 94 -4.62 -4.07 0.31
CA ALA A 94 -5.71 -4.79 -0.33
C ALA A 94 -5.40 -6.28 -0.52
N ALA A 95 -4.21 -6.63 -1.00
CA ALA A 95 -3.80 -8.02 -1.21
C ALA A 95 -3.69 -8.80 0.11
N ALA A 96 -3.11 -8.19 1.14
CA ALA A 96 -3.01 -8.80 2.48
C ALA A 96 -4.40 -9.03 3.08
N SER A 97 -5.29 -8.02 2.99
CA SER A 97 -6.68 -8.12 3.43
C SER A 97 -7.41 -9.26 2.73
N HIS A 98 -7.21 -9.40 1.41
CA HIS A 98 -7.84 -10.45 0.60
C HIS A 98 -7.41 -11.85 1.05
N ARG A 99 -6.12 -12.05 1.34
CA ARG A 99 -5.59 -13.31 1.85
C ARG A 99 -6.19 -13.70 3.19
N LEU A 100 -6.37 -12.75 4.10
CA LEU A 100 -7.03 -12.98 5.39
C LEU A 100 -8.51 -13.38 5.25
N LEU A 101 -9.17 -12.95 4.17
CA LEU A 101 -10.57 -13.26 3.89
C LEU A 101 -10.78 -14.65 3.28
N GLN A 102 -9.70 -15.34 2.87
CA GLN A 102 -9.71 -16.70 2.34
C GLN A 102 -10.79 -16.89 1.26
N THR A 103 -10.79 -16.03 0.25
CA THR A 103 -11.71 -16.09 -0.90
C THR A 103 -10.92 -16.01 -2.21
N ASN A 104 -11.52 -16.56 -3.27
CA ASN A 104 -10.99 -16.43 -4.63
C ASN A 104 -11.71 -15.37 -5.46
N GLU A 105 -12.74 -14.73 -4.90
CA GLU A 105 -13.48 -13.66 -5.58
C GLU A 105 -12.57 -12.44 -5.80
N PRO A 106 -12.44 -11.91 -7.02
CA PRO A 106 -11.80 -10.62 -7.26
C PRO A 106 -12.51 -9.48 -6.53
N TYR A 107 -11.78 -8.47 -6.07
CA TYR A 107 -12.43 -7.28 -5.55
C TYR A 107 -13.27 -6.60 -6.63
N MET A 108 -14.45 -6.12 -6.25
CA MET A 108 -15.11 -5.06 -6.99
C MET A 108 -14.48 -3.72 -6.58
N MET A 109 -13.74 -3.11 -7.50
CA MET A 109 -13.18 -1.78 -7.34
C MET A 109 -14.26 -0.75 -7.66
N LEU A 110 -14.59 0.09 -6.68
CA LEU A 110 -15.61 1.12 -6.81
C LEU A 110 -15.00 2.50 -7.10
N SER A 111 -13.86 2.79 -6.50
CA SER A 111 -13.09 4.00 -6.74
C SER A 111 -11.60 3.77 -6.47
N GLY A 112 -10.78 4.04 -7.48
CA GLY A 112 -9.35 4.26 -7.36
C GLY A 112 -9.04 5.76 -7.26
N TYR A 113 -8.15 6.26 -8.12
CA TYR A 113 -7.81 7.67 -8.21
C TYR A 113 -9.05 8.53 -8.46
N ARG A 114 -9.05 9.70 -7.83
CA ARG A 114 -10.04 10.76 -8.10
C ARG A 114 -9.31 12.02 -8.51
N SER A 115 -9.57 12.50 -9.72
CA SER A 115 -9.11 13.83 -10.12
C SER A 115 -9.68 14.91 -9.18
N PRO A 116 -9.02 16.08 -9.05
CA PRO A 116 -9.57 17.21 -8.30
C PRO A 116 -11.00 17.57 -8.75
N LYS A 117 -11.26 17.51 -10.06
CA LYS A 117 -12.58 17.74 -10.66
C LYS A 117 -13.62 16.73 -10.16
N THR A 118 -13.31 15.44 -10.20
CA THR A 118 -14.22 14.39 -9.70
C THR A 118 -14.42 14.49 -8.20
N ASN A 119 -13.37 14.75 -7.41
CA ASN A 119 -13.52 14.88 -5.96
C ASN A 119 -14.41 16.08 -5.61
N ALA A 120 -14.21 17.24 -6.26
CA ALA A 120 -15.07 18.41 -6.07
C ALA A 120 -16.53 18.13 -6.44
N MET A 121 -16.77 17.45 -7.57
CA MET A 121 -18.11 17.04 -8.01
C MET A 121 -18.80 16.09 -7.01
N LEU A 122 -18.06 15.12 -6.45
CA LEU A 122 -18.64 14.22 -5.44
C LEU A 122 -18.93 14.95 -4.13
N ARG A 123 -18.07 15.91 -3.74
CA ARG A 123 -18.27 16.75 -2.55
C ARG A 123 -19.48 17.67 -2.64
N SER A 124 -19.79 18.21 -3.83
CA SER A 124 -20.97 19.05 -3.98
C SER A 124 -22.28 18.26 -3.82
N ARG A 125 -22.22 16.93 -3.95
CA ARG A 125 -23.37 16.02 -3.84
C ARG A 125 -23.44 15.29 -2.49
N SER A 126 -22.39 15.34 -1.67
CA SER A 126 -22.32 14.62 -0.41
C SER A 126 -21.29 15.21 0.54
N SER A 127 -21.65 15.30 1.82
CA SER A 127 -20.71 15.62 2.91
C SER A 127 -19.76 14.46 3.25
N GLY A 128 -20.01 13.25 2.73
CA GLY A 128 -19.20 12.05 2.99
C GLY A 128 -17.86 12.00 2.25
N VAL A 129 -17.50 13.07 1.52
CA VAL A 129 -16.29 13.13 0.71
C VAL A 129 -15.31 14.17 1.26
N ALA A 130 -14.11 13.72 1.63
CA ALA A 130 -13.07 14.58 2.17
C ALA A 130 -12.53 15.59 1.14
N LYS A 131 -12.27 16.82 1.59
CA LYS A 131 -11.63 17.87 0.77
C LYS A 131 -10.23 17.43 0.30
N ASN A 132 -9.44 16.89 1.22
CA ASN A 132 -8.07 16.41 0.99
C ASN A 132 -8.04 14.87 0.99
N SER A 133 -8.76 14.25 0.06
CA SER A 133 -8.90 12.79 0.01
C SER A 133 -7.61 12.12 -0.45
N LEU A 134 -7.24 10.99 0.17
CA LEU A 134 -6.10 10.17 -0.26
C LEU A 134 -6.29 9.54 -1.66
N HIS A 135 -7.53 9.45 -2.15
CA HIS A 135 -7.76 9.05 -3.54
C HIS A 135 -7.19 10.05 -4.55
N MET A 136 -7.07 11.34 -4.19
CA MET A 136 -6.53 12.36 -5.09
C MET A 136 -5.01 12.29 -5.22
N VAL A 137 -4.34 11.50 -4.39
CA VAL A 137 -2.88 11.33 -4.38
C VAL A 137 -2.48 9.87 -4.54
N GLY A 138 -3.39 9.02 -5.03
CA GLY A 138 -3.08 7.63 -5.39
C GLY A 138 -2.77 6.74 -4.19
N LYS A 139 -3.37 7.05 -3.02
CA LYS A 139 -3.09 6.37 -1.75
C LYS A 139 -4.31 5.67 -1.14
N ALA A 140 -5.41 5.55 -1.88
CA ALA A 140 -6.63 4.95 -1.38
C ALA A 140 -7.46 4.24 -2.47
N ALA A 141 -8.18 3.20 -2.04
CA ALA A 141 -9.11 2.45 -2.86
C ALA A 141 -10.38 2.14 -2.07
N ASP A 142 -11.54 2.21 -2.75
CA ASP A 142 -12.82 1.76 -2.22
C ASP A 142 -13.16 0.39 -2.84
N LEU A 143 -13.20 -0.64 -2.01
CA LEU A 143 -13.26 -2.05 -2.42
C LEU A 143 -14.47 -2.76 -1.81
N ARG A 144 -15.01 -3.72 -2.55
CA ARG A 144 -16.12 -4.59 -2.12
C ARG A 144 -15.89 -6.03 -2.55
N LEU A 145 -16.42 -6.97 -1.77
CA LEU A 145 -16.64 -8.36 -2.16
C LEU A 145 -18.14 -8.67 -2.03
N LYS A 146 -18.63 -9.59 -2.85
CA LYS A 146 -20.00 -10.13 -2.74
C LYS A 146 -20.04 -11.29 -1.75
N SER A 147 -18.96 -12.08 -1.67
CA SER A 147 -18.83 -13.26 -0.81
C SER A 147 -18.49 -12.96 0.64
N ARG A 148 -18.21 -11.70 0.98
CA ARG A 148 -17.85 -11.26 2.34
C ARG A 148 -18.62 -9.99 2.71
N SER A 149 -19.07 -9.93 3.95
CA SER A 149 -19.68 -8.72 4.49
C SER A 149 -18.65 -7.58 4.62
N VAL A 150 -19.14 -6.33 4.60
CA VAL A 150 -18.33 -5.14 4.89
C VAL A 150 -17.59 -5.27 6.23
N SER A 151 -18.24 -5.87 7.24
CA SER A 151 -17.63 -6.09 8.57
C SER A 151 -16.44 -7.06 8.50
N GLN A 152 -16.56 -8.15 7.76
CA GLN A 152 -15.44 -9.09 7.55
C GLN A 152 -14.29 -8.41 6.82
N MET A 153 -14.59 -7.71 5.72
CA MET A 153 -13.59 -6.98 4.94
C MET A 153 -12.86 -5.91 5.78
N TYR A 154 -13.61 -5.15 6.57
CA TYR A 154 -13.08 -4.12 7.44
C TYR A 154 -12.15 -4.71 8.51
N LYS A 155 -12.58 -5.80 9.17
CA LYS A 155 -11.75 -6.49 10.18
C LYS A 155 -10.45 -7.02 9.57
N ALA A 156 -10.52 -7.61 8.37
CA ALA A 156 -9.34 -8.10 7.67
C ALA A 156 -8.36 -6.96 7.35
N ALA A 157 -8.85 -5.85 6.80
CA ALA A 157 -8.00 -4.70 6.48
C ALA A 157 -7.41 -4.01 7.72
N ALA A 158 -8.21 -3.84 8.78
CA ALA A 158 -7.75 -3.28 10.03
C ALA A 158 -6.66 -4.15 10.69
N ALA A 159 -6.76 -5.48 10.57
CA ALA A 159 -5.76 -6.42 11.08
C ALA A 159 -4.40 -6.29 10.37
N CYS A 160 -4.35 -5.76 9.14
CA CYS A 160 -3.09 -5.53 8.43
C CYS A 160 -2.26 -4.38 9.02
N GLN A 161 -2.87 -3.46 9.78
CA GLN A 161 -2.19 -2.30 10.40
C GLN A 161 -1.32 -1.49 9.42
N GLY A 162 -1.69 -1.47 8.12
CA GLY A 162 -0.88 -0.85 7.06
C GLY A 162 -1.27 0.59 6.70
N GLY A 163 -2.42 1.06 7.20
CA GLY A 163 -2.91 2.43 6.97
C GLY A 163 -4.37 2.62 7.40
N GLY A 164 -5.06 3.59 6.81
CA GLY A 164 -6.43 3.93 7.18
C GLY A 164 -7.47 2.96 6.62
N VAL A 165 -8.45 2.58 7.45
CA VAL A 165 -9.57 1.71 7.04
C VAL A 165 -10.92 2.31 7.42
N GLY A 166 -11.79 2.51 6.43
CA GLY A 166 -13.13 3.06 6.60
C GLY A 166 -14.22 2.03 6.33
N LYS A 167 -15.16 1.88 7.26
CA LYS A 167 -16.32 0.97 7.15
C LYS A 167 -17.55 1.70 6.61
N TYR A 168 -18.01 1.35 5.40
CA TYR A 168 -19.17 1.99 4.77
C TYR A 168 -20.31 0.98 4.57
N SER A 169 -20.92 0.55 5.68
CA SER A 169 -21.95 -0.50 5.67
C SER A 169 -23.16 -0.17 4.77
N ARG A 170 -23.65 1.09 4.83
CA ARG A 170 -24.80 1.54 4.01
C ARG A 170 -24.50 1.58 2.52
N SER A 171 -23.27 1.93 2.14
CA SER A 171 -22.83 2.01 0.75
C SER A 171 -22.17 0.72 0.25
N ASN A 172 -22.07 -0.29 1.13
CA ASN A 172 -21.58 -1.63 0.86
C ASN A 172 -20.13 -1.69 0.35
N PHE A 173 -19.20 -1.00 1.02
CA PHE A 173 -17.77 -1.09 0.70
C PHE A 173 -16.87 -0.81 1.90
N VAL A 174 -15.59 -1.10 1.73
CA VAL A 174 -14.51 -0.73 2.65
C VAL A 174 -13.53 0.17 1.94
N HIS A 175 -13.23 1.30 2.56
CA HIS A 175 -12.14 2.18 2.15
C HIS A 175 -10.84 1.66 2.75
N MET A 176 -9.79 1.56 1.94
CA MET A 176 -8.46 1.15 2.37
C MET A 176 -7.43 2.15 1.82
N ASP A 177 -6.60 2.71 2.69
CA ASP A 177 -5.57 3.67 2.34
C ASP A 177 -4.22 3.34 2.99
N CYS A 178 -3.12 3.86 2.44
CA CYS A 178 -1.77 3.72 3.00
C CYS A 178 -1.27 5.00 3.71
N GLY A 179 -2.21 5.81 4.22
CA GLY A 179 -1.93 6.95 5.10
C GLY A 179 -1.74 6.52 6.55
N PRO A 180 -1.89 7.45 7.52
CA PRO A 180 -1.81 7.11 8.94
C PRO A 180 -2.84 6.04 9.34
N ILE A 181 -2.44 5.14 10.24
CA ILE A 181 -3.33 4.12 10.80
C ILE A 181 -4.46 4.83 11.54
N ARG A 182 -5.68 4.61 11.06
CA ARG A 182 -6.91 5.16 11.64
C ARG A 182 -8.09 4.33 11.16
N HIS A 183 -9.10 4.23 12.00
CA HIS A 183 -10.29 3.46 11.71
C HIS A 183 -11.52 4.34 11.89
N TRP A 184 -12.47 4.26 10.96
CA TRP A 184 -13.71 5.06 11.03
C TRP A 184 -14.88 4.34 10.36
N GLY A 185 -16.07 4.90 10.54
CA GLY A 185 -17.32 4.36 10.02
C GLY A 185 -18.03 3.44 11.03
N ALA A 186 -19.15 2.87 10.58
CA ALA A 186 -20.05 2.06 11.40
C ALA A 186 -20.47 0.77 10.67
#